data_AF-A0A453H905-F1
#
_entry.id   AF-A0A453H905-F1
#
_cell.length_a   1.000
_cell.length_b   1.000
_cell.length_c   1.000
_cell.angle_alpha   90.00
_cell.angle_beta   90.00
_cell.angle_gamma   90.00
#
_symmetry.space_group_name_H-M   'P 1'
#
loop_
_entity.id
_entity.type
_entity.pdbx_description
1 polymer ?
#
loop_
_entity_poly.entity_id
_entity_poly.type
_entity_poly.pdbx_seq_one_letter_code
_entity_poly.pdbx_strand_id
1 'polypeptide(L)'
;MASSSNNSPSFKIILGSSSPARRAILSDMGYEFATMSADIDERAIRREKPEELVKALAEAKADAIKLNLVDGCADRDIRDPPTLLITSDQVVVSKGVIRERPRSMEEAREFIKAYSGDRALAVNYVLLTNLSTGATKGGWDIPEVAAAFPN
;
A
#
# COMPACT_ATOMS: atom_id res chain seq x y z
N MET A 1 -4.18 39.82 15.30
CA MET A 1 -4.60 39.27 13.99
C MET A 1 -3.50 38.33 13.53
N ALA A 2 -3.66 37.03 13.78
CA ALA A 2 -2.71 36.04 13.30
C ALA A 2 -3.00 35.80 11.81
N SER A 3 -2.01 36.06 10.96
CA SER A 3 -2.08 35.77 9.53
C SER A 3 -2.02 34.25 9.34
N SER A 4 -3.16 33.63 9.08
CA SER A 4 -3.24 32.24 8.62
C SER A 4 -2.55 32.17 7.25
N SER A 5 -1.34 31.64 7.21
CA SER A 5 -0.67 31.29 5.97
C SER A 5 -1.46 30.17 5.29
N ASN A 6 -2.27 30.52 4.30
CA ASN A 6 -2.87 29.56 3.37
C ASN A 6 -1.74 28.87 2.58
N ASN A 7 -1.18 27.81 3.14
CA ASN A 7 -0.27 26.95 2.42
C ASN A 7 -1.12 25.93 1.66
N SER A 8 -1.66 26.34 0.51
CA SER A 8 -2.32 25.39 -0.40
C SER A 8 -1.31 24.28 -0.72
N PRO A 9 -1.67 23.00 -0.55
CA PRO A 9 -0.71 21.92 -0.71
C PRO A 9 -0.18 21.90 -2.16
N SER A 10 1.14 21.82 -2.31
CA SER A 10 1.81 21.81 -3.61
C SER A 10 1.52 20.55 -4.44
N PHE A 11 0.87 19.56 -3.85
CA PHE A 11 0.39 18.33 -4.48
C PHE A 11 -0.80 17.75 -3.71
N LYS A 12 -1.65 17.00 -4.41
CA LYS A 12 -2.74 16.20 -3.80
C LYS A 12 -2.26 14.76 -3.61
N ILE A 13 -2.69 14.10 -2.54
CA ILE A 13 -2.38 12.69 -2.29
C ILE A 13 -3.66 11.84 -2.40
N ILE A 14 -3.56 10.71 -3.08
CA ILE A 14 -4.55 9.64 -3.07
C ILE A 14 -3.90 8.40 -2.46
N LEU A 15 -4.47 7.89 -1.37
CA LEU A 15 -4.14 6.58 -0.81
C LEU A 15 -4.92 5.50 -1.55
N GLY A 16 -4.18 4.71 -2.33
CA GLY A 16 -4.61 3.56 -3.12
C GLY A 16 -4.92 2.30 -2.32
N SER A 17 -5.38 2.42 -1.06
CA SER A 17 -5.54 1.29 -0.15
C SER A 17 -6.79 1.41 0.73
N SER A 18 -7.49 0.29 0.92
CA SER A 18 -8.60 0.18 1.87
C SER A 18 -8.15 -0.13 3.31
N SER A 19 -6.84 -0.32 3.55
CA SER A 19 -6.30 -0.68 4.87
C SER A 19 -6.48 0.45 5.90
N PRO A 20 -7.16 0.21 7.03
CA PRO A 20 -7.27 1.19 8.12
C PRO A 20 -5.91 1.60 8.70
N ALA A 21 -4.96 0.66 8.79
CA ALA A 21 -3.63 0.92 9.34
C ALA A 21 -2.84 1.92 8.47
N ARG A 22 -2.88 1.77 7.14
CA ARG A 22 -2.17 2.69 6.23
C ARG A 22 -2.77 4.09 6.24
N ARG A 23 -4.09 4.18 6.40
CA ARG A 23 -4.80 5.45 6.58
C ARG A 23 -4.36 6.14 7.86
N ALA A 24 -4.29 5.40 8.97
CA ALA A 24 -3.83 5.94 10.25
C ALA A 24 -2.40 6.46 10.13
N ILE A 25 -1.46 5.69 9.56
CA ILE A 25 -0.07 6.11 9.38
C ILE A 25 0.04 7.42 8.61
N LEU A 26 -0.62 7.56 7.46
CA LEU A 26 -0.56 8.81 6.67
C LEU A 26 -1.21 10.00 7.41
N SER A 27 -2.26 9.74 8.18
CA SER A 27 -2.94 10.77 8.98
C SER A 27 -2.04 11.25 10.13
N ASP A 28 -1.38 10.32 10.82
CA ASP A 28 -0.45 10.60 11.93
C ASP A 28 0.78 11.39 11.45
N MET A 29 1.20 11.19 10.19
CA MET A 29 2.23 11.99 9.53
C MET A 29 1.76 13.41 9.16
N GLY A 30 0.47 13.73 9.35
CA GLY A 30 -0.11 15.04 9.08
C GLY A 30 -0.48 15.28 7.61
N TYR A 31 -0.60 14.23 6.79
CA TYR A 31 -1.00 14.39 5.40
C TYR A 31 -2.51 14.47 5.24
N GLU A 32 -2.96 15.39 4.39
CA GLU A 32 -4.31 15.38 3.83
C GLU A 32 -4.33 14.53 2.55
N PHE A 33 -5.21 13.54 2.50
CA PHE A 33 -5.31 12.63 1.36
C PHE A 33 -6.75 12.16 1.13
N ALA A 34 -7.07 11.87 -0.13
CA ALA A 34 -8.27 11.11 -0.49
C ALA A 34 -7.95 9.61 -0.47
N THR A 35 -8.95 8.77 -0.21
CA THR A 35 -8.79 7.31 -0.32
C THR A 35 -9.51 6.81 -1.56
N MET A 36 -8.83 6.00 -2.35
CA MET A 36 -9.42 5.32 -3.50
C MET A 36 -8.88 3.89 -3.51
N SER A 37 -9.75 2.90 -3.57
CA SER A 37 -9.33 1.50 -3.68
C SER A 37 -9.99 0.88 -4.89
N ALA A 38 -9.21 0.18 -5.70
CA ALA A 38 -9.74 -0.69 -6.74
C ALA A 38 -10.00 -2.07 -6.14
N ASP A 39 -11.08 -2.70 -6.58
CA ASP A 39 -11.36 -4.11 -6.32
C ASP A 39 -10.56 -4.94 -7.34
N ILE A 40 -9.37 -5.40 -6.94
CA ILE A 40 -8.54 -6.28 -7.77
C ILE A 40 -8.55 -7.68 -7.18
N ASP A 41 -8.57 -8.69 -8.05
CA ASP A 41 -8.36 -10.07 -7.60
C ASP A 41 -6.86 -10.30 -7.32
N GLU A 42 -6.42 -9.89 -6.13
CA GLU A 42 -5.05 -10.07 -5.64
C GLU A 42 -4.58 -11.53 -5.76
N ARG A 43 -5.51 -12.50 -5.75
CA ARG A 43 -5.18 -13.93 -5.79
C ARG A 43 -4.81 -14.43 -7.17
N ALA A 44 -5.25 -13.75 -8.22
CA ALA A 44 -4.86 -14.05 -9.60
C ALA A 44 -3.38 -13.69 -9.85
N ILE A 45 -2.82 -12.79 -9.01
CA ILE A 45 -1.44 -12.35 -9.11
C ILE A 45 -0.59 -13.22 -8.18
N ARG A 46 0.15 -14.14 -8.79
CA ARG A 46 1.08 -15.03 -8.08
C ARG A 46 2.49 -14.87 -8.61
N ARG A 47 3.45 -14.81 -7.70
CA ARG A 47 4.90 -14.78 -7.95
C ARG A 47 5.56 -15.67 -6.91
N GLU A 48 6.65 -16.33 -7.32
CA GLU A 48 7.40 -17.22 -6.44
C GLU A 48 8.20 -16.43 -5.40
N LYS A 49 8.75 -15.28 -5.81
CA LYS A 49 9.48 -14.41 -4.89
C LYS A 49 8.53 -13.43 -4.20
N PRO A 50 8.63 -13.27 -2.87
CA PRO A 50 7.76 -12.37 -2.11
C PRO A 50 7.93 -10.91 -2.53
N GLU A 51 9.16 -10.47 -2.84
CA GLU A 51 9.47 -9.11 -3.31
C GLU A 51 8.79 -8.79 -4.65
N GLU A 52 8.77 -9.76 -5.56
CA GLU A 52 8.11 -9.64 -6.86
C GLU A 52 6.60 -9.67 -6.71
N LEU A 53 6.08 -10.47 -5.77
CA LEU A 53 4.65 -10.54 -5.46
C LEU A 53 4.11 -9.20 -4.98
N VAL A 54 4.70 -8.61 -3.93
CA VAL A 54 4.20 -7.35 -3.36
C VAL A 54 4.35 -6.19 -4.33
N LYS A 55 5.40 -6.18 -5.15
CA LYS A 55 5.57 -5.20 -6.22
C LYS A 55 4.46 -5.32 -7.27
N ALA A 56 4.23 -6.53 -7.78
CA ALA A 56 3.20 -6.78 -8.79
C ALA A 56 1.80 -6.42 -8.28
N LEU A 57 1.50 -6.71 -7.02
CA LEU A 57 0.22 -6.34 -6.41
C LEU A 57 0.07 -4.81 -6.27
N ALA A 58 1.11 -4.10 -5.83
CA ALA A 58 1.07 -2.64 -5.73
C ALA A 58 0.92 -1.96 -7.11
N GLU A 59 1.59 -2.49 -8.14
CA GLU A 59 1.46 -2.05 -9.54
C GLU A 59 0.04 -2.29 -10.06
N ALA A 60 -0.51 -3.49 -9.86
CA ALA A 60 -1.87 -3.82 -10.28
C ALA A 60 -2.93 -2.92 -9.62
N LYS A 61 -2.77 -2.60 -8.33
CA LYS A 61 -3.63 -1.63 -7.63
C LYS A 61 -3.56 -0.24 -8.28
N ALA A 62 -2.34 0.20 -8.63
CA ALA A 62 -2.15 1.50 -9.25
C ALA A 62 -2.78 1.55 -10.64
N ASP A 63 -2.62 0.49 -11.43
CA ASP A 63 -3.19 0.38 -12.78
C ASP A 63 -4.72 0.35 -12.76
N ALA A 64 -5.32 -0.43 -11.86
CA ALA A 64 -6.77 -0.47 -11.71
C ALA A 64 -7.36 0.87 -11.26
N ILE A 65 -6.70 1.58 -10.35
CA ILE A 65 -7.10 2.94 -9.94
C ILE A 65 -6.95 3.93 -11.11
N LYS A 66 -5.85 3.85 -11.87
CA LYS A 66 -5.62 4.70 -13.04
C LYS A 66 -6.73 4.52 -14.08
N LEU A 67 -7.14 3.28 -14.37
CA LEU A 67 -8.26 3.00 -15.28
C LEU A 67 -9.56 3.68 -14.81
N ASN A 68 -9.91 3.53 -13.54
CA ASN A 68 -11.11 4.18 -12.97
C ASN A 68 -11.07 5.72 -13.01
N LEU A 69 -9.87 6.31 -13.03
CA LEU A 69 -9.69 7.76 -13.09
C LEU A 69 -9.70 8.30 -14.53
N VAL A 70 -9.28 7.52 -15.52
CA VAL A 70 -9.27 7.92 -16.94
C VAL A 70 -10.69 8.19 -17.44
N ASP A 71 -11.69 7.47 -16.92
CA ASP A 71 -13.10 7.70 -17.27
C ASP A 71 -13.68 9.01 -16.72
N GLY A 72 -13.00 9.67 -15.77
CA GLY A 72 -13.49 10.89 -15.10
C GLY A 72 -12.63 12.15 -15.26
N CYS A 73 -11.47 12.07 -15.91
CA CYS A 73 -10.45 13.13 -15.92
C CYS A 73 -10.13 13.68 -17.32
N ALA A 74 -11.13 13.85 -18.18
CA ALA A 74 -10.93 14.45 -19.51
C ALA A 74 -10.56 15.95 -19.46
N ASP A 75 -10.79 16.63 -18.34
CA ASP A 75 -10.45 18.05 -18.15
C ASP A 75 -9.69 18.26 -16.84
N ARG A 76 -8.35 18.20 -16.87
CA ARG A 76 -7.50 18.73 -15.79
C ARG A 76 -6.87 20.03 -16.27
N ASP A 77 -7.14 21.12 -15.56
CA ASP A 77 -6.50 22.42 -15.82
C ASP A 77 -5.00 22.31 -15.49
N ILE A 78 -4.13 22.97 -16.25
CA ILE A 78 -2.68 23.10 -15.97
C ILE A 78 -2.43 23.68 -14.56
N ARG A 79 -3.41 24.41 -14.02
CA ARG A 79 -3.37 25.00 -12.67
C ARG A 79 -3.67 23.99 -11.56
N ASP A 80 -4.17 22.80 -11.87
CA ASP A 80 -4.40 21.78 -10.85
C ASP A 80 -3.08 21.28 -10.27
N PRO A 81 -2.94 21.20 -8.94
CA PRO A 81 -1.74 20.67 -8.33
C PRO A 81 -1.57 19.19 -8.73
N PRO A 82 -0.32 18.73 -8.92
CA PRO A 82 -0.03 17.35 -9.29
C PRO A 82 -0.64 16.39 -8.26
N THR A 83 -1.22 15.30 -8.74
CA THR A 83 -1.84 14.28 -7.87
C THR A 83 -0.94 13.06 -7.78
N LEU A 84 -0.56 12.70 -6.57
CA LEU A 84 0.26 11.54 -6.25
C LEU A 84 -0.62 10.41 -5.74
N LEU A 85 -0.55 9.25 -6.40
CA LEU A 85 -1.19 8.01 -5.96
C LEU A 85 -0.17 7.15 -5.23
N ILE A 86 -0.49 6.78 -3.99
CA ILE A 86 0.30 5.86 -3.17
C ILE A 86 -0.40 4.51 -3.14
N THR A 87 0.20 3.48 -3.72
CA THR A 87 -0.23 2.09 -3.55
C THR A 87 0.84 1.30 -2.81
N SER A 88 0.44 0.20 -2.19
CA SER A 88 1.38 -0.63 -1.46
C SER A 88 0.83 -2.03 -1.25
N ASP A 89 1.71 -3.00 -1.09
CA ASP A 89 1.33 -4.29 -0.55
C ASP A 89 2.34 -4.88 0.42
N GLN A 90 1.88 -5.89 1.17
CA GLN A 90 2.63 -6.54 2.22
C GLN A 90 2.30 -8.02 2.32
N VAL A 91 3.34 -8.85 2.46
CA VAL A 91 3.23 -10.27 2.83
C VAL A 91 4.20 -10.60 3.96
N VAL A 92 3.94 -11.69 4.68
CA VAL A 92 4.84 -12.20 5.71
C VAL A 92 5.45 -13.52 5.25
N VAL A 93 6.77 -13.64 5.33
CA VAL A 93 7.51 -14.85 5.00
C VAL A 93 8.05 -15.46 6.28
N SER A 94 7.73 -16.72 6.55
CA SER A 94 8.27 -17.47 7.69
C SER A 94 8.39 -18.93 7.31
N LYS A 95 9.52 -19.55 7.67
CA LYS A 95 9.90 -20.93 7.26
C LYS A 95 9.78 -21.16 5.75
N GLY A 96 10.12 -20.15 4.93
CA GLY A 96 10.02 -20.20 3.46
C GLY A 96 8.59 -20.13 2.90
N VAL A 97 7.58 -19.93 3.75
CA VAL A 97 6.17 -19.85 3.33
C VAL A 97 5.69 -18.41 3.34
N ILE A 98 5.18 -17.96 2.19
CA ILE A 98 4.52 -16.65 2.02
C ILE A 98 3.11 -16.74 2.60
N ARG A 99 2.78 -15.81 3.50
CA ARG A 99 1.46 -15.66 4.13
C ARG A 99 0.91 -14.27 3.83
N GLU A 100 -0.28 -14.24 3.27
CA GLU A 100 -1.05 -13.02 2.99
C GLU A 100 -1.98 -12.70 4.18
N ARG A 101 -3.00 -11.87 3.97
CA ARG A 101 -4.02 -11.59 4.98
C ARG A 101 -4.84 -12.87 5.29
N PRO A 102 -4.98 -13.27 6.59
CA PRO A 102 -5.80 -14.41 6.94
C PRO A 102 -7.27 -14.15 6.62
N ARG A 103 -7.96 -15.22 6.21
CA ARG A 103 -9.37 -15.25 5.80
C ARG A 103 -10.31 -15.50 6.97
N SER A 104 -9.81 -16.12 8.03
CA SER A 104 -10.57 -16.43 9.24
C SER A 104 -9.74 -16.26 10.51
N MET A 105 -10.41 -16.30 11.65
CA MET A 105 -9.77 -16.27 12.96
C MET A 105 -8.95 -17.54 13.20
N GLU A 106 -9.37 -18.68 12.66
CA GLU A 106 -8.66 -19.96 12.73
C GLU A 106 -7.33 -19.88 11.99
N GLU A 107 -7.34 -19.38 10.75
CA GLU A 107 -6.13 -19.18 9.94
C GLU A 107 -5.19 -18.16 10.60
N ALA A 108 -5.73 -17.08 11.19
CA ALA A 108 -4.93 -16.13 11.94
C ALA A 108 -4.22 -16.79 13.14
N ARG A 109 -4.91 -17.67 13.89
CA ARG A 109 -4.29 -18.44 14.99
C ARG A 109 -3.21 -19.39 14.48
N GLU A 110 -3.44 -20.05 13.34
CA GLU A 110 -2.44 -20.92 12.71
C GLU A 110 -1.20 -20.13 12.29
N PHE A 111 -1.37 -18.93 11.72
CA PHE A 111 -0.26 -18.06 11.34
C PHE A 111 0.56 -17.64 12.56
N ILE A 112 -0.10 -17.17 13.61
CA ILE A 112 0.55 -16.76 14.87
C ILE A 112 1.35 -17.93 15.47
N LYS A 113 0.76 -19.13 15.54
CA LYS A 113 1.45 -20.33 16.02
C LYS A 113 2.66 -20.69 15.14
N ALA A 114 2.51 -20.57 13.82
CA ALA A 114 3.58 -20.90 12.88
C ALA A 114 4.80 -19.97 13.00
N TYR A 115 4.58 -18.71 13.39
CA TYR A 115 5.64 -17.73 13.65
C TYR A 115 6.42 -18.00 14.95
N SER A 116 5.87 -18.79 15.88
CA SER A 116 6.57 -19.08 17.14
C SER A 116 7.89 -19.81 16.89
N GLY A 117 8.95 -19.31 17.53
CA GLY A 117 10.29 -19.87 17.42
C GLY A 117 10.95 -19.63 16.06
N ASP A 118 10.44 -18.72 15.24
CA ASP A 118 10.99 -18.37 13.92
C ASP A 118 11.19 -16.86 13.75
N ARG A 119 11.99 -16.51 12.75
CA ARG A 119 12.19 -15.12 12.29
C ARG A 119 11.33 -14.92 11.05
N ALA A 120 10.26 -14.13 11.21
CA ALA A 120 9.39 -13.77 10.10
C ALA A 120 9.94 -12.52 9.40
N LEU A 121 9.85 -12.45 8.08
CA LEU A 121 10.16 -11.25 7.29
C LEU A 121 8.84 -10.63 6.83
N ALA A 122 8.58 -9.37 7.16
CA ALA A 122 7.48 -8.63 6.58
C ALA A 122 8.00 -7.95 5.30
N VAL A 123 7.65 -8.47 4.14
CA VAL A 123 8.07 -7.93 2.85
C VAL A 123 7.04 -6.91 2.41
N ASN A 124 7.44 -5.65 2.30
CA ASN A 124 6.57 -4.54 1.90
C ASN A 124 7.09 -3.91 0.62
N TYR A 125 6.18 -3.41 -0.21
CA TYR A 125 6.51 -2.54 -1.30
C TYR A 125 5.55 -1.36 -1.34
N VAL A 126 6.09 -0.16 -1.51
CA VAL A 126 5.33 1.08 -1.69
C VAL A 126 5.64 1.62 -3.08
N LEU A 127 4.60 2.01 -3.81
CA LEU A 127 4.67 2.60 -5.13
C LEU A 127 4.01 3.99 -5.10
N LEU A 128 4.77 4.99 -5.51
CA LEU A 128 4.31 6.33 -5.77
C LEU A 128 4.12 6.50 -7.28
N THR A 129 2.95 6.96 -7.70
CA THR A 129 2.63 7.27 -9.10
C THR A 129 2.20 8.73 -9.20
N ASN A 130 2.89 9.53 -10.00
CA ASN A 130 2.42 10.85 -10.37
C ASN A 130 1.37 10.70 -11.49
N LEU A 131 0.12 10.99 -11.18
CA LEU A 131 -1.00 10.81 -12.12
C LEU A 131 -1.02 11.86 -13.24
N SER A 132 -0.32 12.98 -13.07
CA SER A 132 -0.22 14.04 -14.08
C SER A 132 0.84 13.71 -15.15
N THR A 133 1.95 13.08 -14.75
CA THR A 133 3.07 12.77 -15.66
C THR A 133 3.19 11.30 -16.04
N GLY A 134 2.51 10.41 -15.30
CA GLY A 134 2.66 8.96 -15.41
C GLY A 134 3.94 8.39 -14.78
N ALA A 135 4.82 9.25 -14.24
CA ALA A 135 6.07 8.81 -13.63
C ALA A 135 5.81 7.99 -12.35
N THR A 136 6.57 6.91 -12.16
CA THR A 136 6.46 6.04 -10.98
C THR A 136 7.80 5.91 -10.26
N LYS A 137 7.73 5.73 -8.93
CA LYS A 137 8.88 5.42 -8.08
C LYS A 137 8.42 4.49 -6.96
N GLY A 138 9.10 3.37 -6.77
CA GLY A 138 8.80 2.45 -5.68
C GLY A 138 10.03 2.03 -4.90
N GLY A 139 9.79 1.41 -3.75
CA GLY A 139 10.81 0.92 -2.84
C GLY A 139 10.29 -0.23 -1.97
N TRP A 140 11.20 -1.15 -1.64
CA TRP A 140 10.94 -2.25 -0.72
C TRP A 140 11.36 -1.86 0.69
N ASP A 141 10.63 -2.38 1.67
CA ASP A 141 11.02 -2.39 3.08
C ASP A 141 10.79 -3.80 3.63
N ILE A 142 11.85 -4.40 4.18
CA ILE A 142 11.84 -5.81 4.61
C ILE A 142 12.32 -5.91 6.06
N PRO A 143 11.53 -5.44 7.04
CA PRO A 143 11.85 -5.63 8.44
C PRO A 143 11.72 -7.10 8.85
N GLU A 144 12.63 -7.51 9.71
CA GLU A 144 12.57 -8.80 10.38
C GLU A 144 11.78 -8.69 11.69
N VAL A 145 10.92 -9.66 11.93
CA VAL A 145 10.06 -9.76 13.11
C VAL A 145 10.35 -11.08 13.81
N ALA A 146 10.92 -10.99 15.00
CA ALA A 146 11.08 -12.12 15.89
C ALA A 146 9.85 -12.23 16.80
N ALA A 147 9.16 -13.37 16.74
CA ALA A 147 8.01 -13.64 17.57
C ALA A 147 8.33 -14.79 18.54
N ALA A 148 8.42 -14.46 19.83
CA ALA A 148 8.50 -15.45 20.91
C ALA A 148 7.14 -15.53 21.58
N PHE A 149 6.33 -16.51 21.19
CA PHE A 149 5.08 -16.80 21.89
C PHE A 149 5.33 -17.94 22.87
N PRO A 150 5.03 -17.79 24.17
CA PRO A 150 5.07 -18.91 25.10
C PRO A 150 4.09 -20.00 24.64
N ASN A 151 4.54 -21.25 24.70
CA ASN A 151 3.73 -22.43 24.39
C ASN A 151 2.59 -22.63 25.39
#